data_AF-A0A9E0QX27-F1
#
_entry.id   AF-A0A9E0QX27-F1
#
_cell.length_a   1.000
_cell.length_b   1.000
_cell.length_c   1.000
_cell.angle_alpha   90.00
_cell.angle_beta   90.00
_cell.angle_gamma   90.00
#
_symmetry.space_group_name_H-M   'P 1'
#
loop_
_entity.id
_entity.type
_entity.pdbx_description
1 polymer ?
#
loop_
_entity_poly.entity_id
_entity_poly.type
_entity_poly.pdbx_seq_one_letter_code
_entity_poly.pdbx_strand_id
1 'polypeptide(L)'
;MSQPIRETIKGLRQRQRADGTWRIWWEPKPAERALGFSATELDATRPALSIRQATQINADVERARKGEPRKGTSGPRTIDALIVDYRKSRFFLDKRPATQRSYNINLNAIAKKWGPHRVADFTKPVMHEWYETIRDRSGPDQALQLTGMM
;
A
#
# COMPACT_ATOMS: atom_id res chain seq x y z
N MET A 1 7.10 15.02 -21.21
CA MET A 1 7.21 16.27 -20.43
C MET A 1 6.07 16.31 -19.44
N SER A 2 6.35 16.30 -18.13
CA SER A 2 5.33 16.42 -17.09
C SER A 2 4.73 17.83 -17.12
N GLN A 3 3.41 17.94 -17.15
CA GLN A 3 2.72 19.24 -17.17
C GLN A 3 2.21 19.59 -15.77
N PRO A 4 2.23 20.87 -15.37
CA PRO A 4 1.66 21.30 -14.10
C PRO A 4 0.16 21.05 -14.09
N ILE A 5 -0.36 20.62 -12.94
CA ILE A 5 -1.80 20.49 -12.73
C ILE A 5 -2.33 21.92 -12.54
N ARG A 6 -3.28 22.31 -13.40
CA ARG A 6 -3.92 23.64 -13.34
C ARG A 6 -5.13 23.69 -12.42
N GLU A 7 -5.64 22.52 -12.03
CA GLU A 7 -6.83 22.38 -11.21
C GLU A 7 -6.49 22.61 -9.73
N THR A 8 -7.25 23.48 -9.07
CA THR A 8 -7.02 23.83 -7.66
C THR A 8 -7.62 22.78 -6.74
N ILE A 9 -6.78 21.90 -6.20
CA ILE A 9 -7.18 20.84 -5.26
C ILE A 9 -6.62 21.14 -3.87
N LYS A 10 -7.47 21.04 -2.84
CA LYS A 10 -7.05 21.25 -1.43
C LYS A 10 -5.91 20.31 -1.06
N GLY A 11 -4.85 20.87 -0.49
CA GLY A 11 -3.65 20.12 -0.08
C GLY A 11 -2.74 19.73 -1.24
N LEU A 12 -3.12 19.93 -2.50
CA LEU A 12 -2.24 19.66 -3.64
C LEU A 12 -1.18 20.75 -3.76
N ARG A 13 0.09 20.33 -3.82
CA ARG A 13 1.25 21.19 -4.01
C ARG A 13 2.04 20.70 -5.22
N GLN A 14 2.64 21.65 -5.93
CA GLN A 14 3.52 21.35 -7.05
C GLN A 14 4.72 22.29 -7.06
N ARG A 15 5.88 21.75 -7.44
CA ARG A 15 7.13 22.49 -7.55
C ARG A 15 7.91 21.96 -8.74
N GLN A 16 8.46 22.86 -9.55
CA GLN A 16 9.40 22.49 -10.60
C GLN A 16 10.80 22.23 -10.00
N ARG A 17 11.47 21.18 -10.48
CA ARG A 17 12.85 20.84 -10.15
C ARG A 17 13.80 21.54 -11.13
N ALA A 18 15.09 21.58 -10.77
CA ALA A 18 16.13 22.20 -11.59
C ALA A 18 16.30 21.51 -12.97
N ASP A 19 15.92 20.23 -13.07
CA ASP A 19 15.91 19.43 -14.30
C ASP A 19 14.68 19.70 -15.20
N GLY A 20 13.81 20.64 -14.82
CA GLY A 20 12.59 20.99 -15.53
C GLY A 20 11.40 20.07 -15.25
N THR A 21 11.58 18.98 -14.50
CA THR A 21 10.49 18.08 -14.11
C THR A 21 9.64 18.65 -12.98
N TRP A 22 8.38 18.21 -12.88
CA TRP A 22 7.48 18.62 -11.81
C TRP A 22 7.45 17.59 -10.70
N ARG A 23 7.56 18.03 -9.44
CA ARG A 23 7.20 17.26 -8.26
C ARG A 23 5.82 17.69 -7.82
N ILE A 24 4.93 16.72 -7.60
CA ILE A 24 3.56 16.96 -7.12
C ILE A 24 3.36 16.12 -5.87
N TRP A 25 2.75 16.69 -4.84
CA TRP A 25 2.45 15.97 -3.60
C TRP A 25 1.18 16.53 -2.96
N TRP A 26 0.53 15.72 -2.15
CA TRP A 26 -0.52 16.15 -1.25
C TRP A 26 0.08 16.41 0.14
N GLU A 27 -0.23 17.57 0.72
CA GLU A 27 0.31 18.05 1.99
C GLU A 27 -0.79 18.18 3.06
N PRO A 28 -0.69 17.42 4.17
CA PRO A 28 -1.64 17.53 5.28
C PRO A 28 -1.39 18.77 6.14
N LYS A 29 -2.48 19.39 6.59
CA LYS A 29 -2.51 20.41 7.65
C LYS A 29 -2.27 19.79 9.04
N PRO A 30 -1.94 20.58 10.08
CA PRO A 30 -1.72 20.07 11.44
C PRO A 30 -2.88 19.20 11.97
N ALA A 31 -4.13 19.65 11.80
CA ALA A 31 -5.32 18.89 12.19
C ALA A 31 -5.47 17.56 11.42
N GLU A 32 -4.96 17.49 10.19
CA GLU A 32 -5.05 16.30 9.34
C GLU A 32 -3.93 15.31 9.70
N ARG A 33 -2.76 15.82 10.13
CA ARG A 33 -1.70 14.99 10.72
C ARG A 33 -2.14 14.36 12.05
N ALA A 34 -2.88 15.09 12.87
CA ALA A 34 -3.47 14.56 14.11
C ALA A 34 -4.45 13.40 13.84
N LEU A 35 -5.06 13.35 12.64
CA LEU A 35 -5.90 12.25 12.16
C LEU A 35 -5.09 11.13 11.48
N GLY A 36 -3.76 11.15 11.60
CA GLY A 36 -2.87 10.12 11.05
C GLY A 36 -2.68 10.19 9.54
N PHE A 37 -2.83 11.35 8.91
CA PHE A 37 -2.48 11.56 7.49
C PHE A 37 -1.07 12.11 7.35
N SER A 38 -0.32 11.61 6.36
CA SER A 38 1.05 12.04 6.05
C SER A 38 1.14 12.62 4.65
N ALA A 39 2.21 13.39 4.40
CA ALA A 39 2.48 13.93 3.07
C ALA A 39 2.64 12.78 2.07
N THR A 40 1.89 12.84 0.97
CA THR A 40 1.83 11.77 -0.03
C THR A 40 2.35 12.29 -1.35
N GLU A 41 3.43 11.70 -1.86
CA GLU A 41 3.96 12.02 -3.18
C GLU A 41 3.03 11.49 -4.28
N LEU A 42 2.79 12.30 -5.30
CA LEU A 42 1.87 12.02 -6.40
C LEU A 42 2.64 11.96 -7.73
N ASP A 43 2.03 11.30 -8.71
CA ASP A 43 2.65 11.08 -10.01
C ASP A 43 2.46 12.29 -10.95
N ALA A 44 3.55 13.01 -11.21
CA ALA A 44 3.56 14.16 -12.10
C ALA A 44 3.41 13.80 -13.59
N THR A 45 3.65 12.55 -13.97
CA THR A 45 3.48 12.06 -15.35
C THR A 45 2.03 11.66 -15.64
N ARG A 46 1.21 11.46 -14.61
CA ARG A 46 -0.20 11.05 -14.69
C ARG A 46 -1.11 12.04 -13.95
N PRO A 47 -1.28 13.27 -14.45
CA PRO A 47 -1.97 14.34 -13.74
C PRO A 47 -3.42 13.99 -13.37
N ALA A 48 -4.17 13.35 -14.27
CA ALA A 48 -5.55 12.92 -13.99
C ALA A 48 -5.65 11.89 -12.84
N LEU A 49 -4.66 11.00 -12.71
CA LEU A 49 -4.63 10.03 -11.61
C LEU A 49 -4.23 10.71 -10.30
N SER A 50 -3.28 11.63 -10.34
CA SER A 50 -2.86 12.42 -9.18
C SER A 50 -3.98 13.31 -8.64
N ILE A 51 -4.78 13.90 -9.52
CA ILE A 51 -6.00 14.65 -9.18
C ILE A 51 -7.00 13.76 -8.43
N ARG A 52 -7.27 12.56 -8.97
CA ARG A 52 -8.18 11.59 -8.33
C ARG A 52 -7.66 11.15 -6.97
N GLN A 53 -6.36 10.87 -6.86
CA GLN A 53 -5.73 10.45 -5.62
C GLN A 53 -5.77 11.55 -4.55
N ALA A 54 -5.45 12.80 -4.91
CA ALA A 54 -5.55 13.94 -4.00
C ALA A 54 -7.00 14.17 -3.52
N THR A 55 -7.97 14.04 -4.43
CA THR A 55 -9.40 14.13 -4.11
C THR A 55 -9.84 13.01 -3.16
N GLN A 56 -9.35 11.79 -3.38
CA GLN A 56 -9.63 10.64 -2.52
C GLN A 56 -9.07 10.86 -1.10
N ILE A 57 -7.82 11.34 -0.98
CA ILE A 57 -7.20 11.66 0.31
C ILE A 57 -8.02 12.72 1.04
N ASN A 58 -8.48 13.77 0.34
CA ASN A 58 -9.36 14.77 0.93
C ASN A 58 -10.68 14.17 1.44
N ALA A 59 -11.29 13.25 0.69
CA ALA A 59 -12.50 12.54 1.12
C ALA A 59 -12.25 11.63 2.33
N ASP A 60 -11.07 11.02 2.45
CA ASP A 60 -10.66 10.24 3.63
C ASP A 60 -10.45 11.15 4.86
N VAL A 61 -9.86 12.33 4.67
CA VAL A 61 -9.69 13.34 5.73
C VAL A 61 -11.05 13.79 6.27
N GLU A 62 -12.00 14.13 5.41
CA GLU A 62 -13.32 14.59 5.86
C GLU A 62 -14.10 13.47 6.57
N ARG A 63 -13.89 12.20 6.20
CA ARG A 63 -14.48 11.06 6.92
C ARG A 63 -13.84 10.85 8.29
N ALA A 64 -12.51 10.91 8.38
CA ALA A 64 -11.81 10.83 9.66
C ALA A 64 -12.24 11.96 10.61
N ARG A 65 -12.52 13.17 10.10
CA ARG A 65 -13.08 14.28 10.89
C ARG A 65 -14.47 13.99 11.46
N LYS A 66 -15.28 13.21 10.74
CA LYS A 66 -16.61 12.77 11.19
C LYS A 66 -16.56 11.56 12.12
N GLY A 67 -15.38 11.04 12.44
CA GLY A 67 -15.21 9.80 13.20
C GLY A 67 -15.59 8.55 12.41
N GLU A 68 -15.79 8.67 11.10
CA GLU A 68 -16.09 7.54 10.23
C GLU A 68 -14.80 6.78 9.91
N PRO A 69 -14.83 5.44 9.92
CA PRO A 69 -13.69 4.66 9.47
C PRO A 69 -13.37 5.00 8.01
N ARG A 70 -12.08 5.17 7.68
CA ARG A 70 -11.62 5.36 6.30
C ARG A 70 -12.23 4.25 5.43
N LYS A 71 -12.97 4.58 4.34
CA LYS A 71 -13.20 3.53 3.32
C LYS A 71 -11.84 3.32 2.71
N GLY A 72 -11.23 2.18 3.04
CA GLY A 72 -10.12 1.65 2.24
C GLY A 72 -10.46 1.77 0.76
N THR A 73 -9.47 2.21 -0.01
CA THR A 73 -9.54 2.39 -1.47
C THR A 73 -10.30 1.21 -2.08
N SER A 74 -11.32 1.52 -2.87
CA SER A 74 -12.26 0.53 -3.42
C SER A 74 -11.51 -0.60 -4.14
N GLY A 75 -11.56 -1.78 -3.54
CA GLY A 75 -10.97 -3.03 -4.00
C GLY A 75 -10.85 -4.01 -2.83
N PRO A 76 -11.78 -4.97 -2.64
CA PRO A 76 -11.76 -5.90 -1.51
C PRO A 76 -10.74 -7.02 -1.76
N ARG A 77 -9.47 -6.69 -2.01
CA ARG A 77 -8.41 -7.70 -1.99
C ARG A 77 -7.88 -7.78 -0.57
N THR A 78 -8.52 -8.65 0.19
CA THR A 78 -7.93 -9.16 1.42
C THR A 78 -6.69 -9.99 1.08
N ILE A 79 -5.85 -10.24 2.08
CA ILE A 79 -4.70 -11.13 1.92
C ILE A 79 -5.15 -12.52 1.45
N ASP A 80 -6.27 -13.04 1.97
CA ASP A 80 -6.85 -14.30 1.49
C ASP A 80 -7.23 -14.27 0.01
N ALA A 81 -7.87 -13.19 -0.45
CA ALA A 81 -8.24 -13.04 -1.84
C ALA A 81 -7.00 -13.03 -2.75
N LEU A 82 -5.92 -12.35 -2.34
CA LEU A 82 -4.65 -12.37 -3.07
C LEU A 82 -4.01 -13.77 -3.09
N ILE A 83 -4.02 -14.49 -1.97
CA ILE A 83 -3.45 -15.84 -1.90
C ILE A 83 -4.21 -16.80 -2.81
N VAL A 84 -5.54 -16.70 -2.86
CA VAL A 84 -6.38 -17.49 -3.77
C VAL A 84 -6.07 -17.17 -5.23
N ASP A 85 -5.97 -15.88 -5.59
CA ASP A 85 -5.62 -15.44 -6.95
C ASP A 85 -4.21 -15.93 -7.34
N TYR A 86 -3.24 -15.81 -6.43
CA TYR A 86 -1.86 -16.25 -6.65
C TYR A 86 -1.76 -17.75 -6.90
N ARG A 87 -2.48 -18.57 -6.11
CA ARG A 87 -2.54 -20.03 -6.30
C ARG A 87 -3.09 -20.46 -7.66
N LYS A 88 -4.00 -19.67 -8.22
CA LYS A 88 -4.58 -19.91 -9.56
C LYS A 88 -3.69 -19.39 -10.69
N SER A 89 -2.69 -18.57 -10.39
CA SER A 89 -1.84 -17.95 -11.41
C SER A 89 -0.84 -18.94 -12.02
N ARG A 90 -0.47 -18.72 -13.29
CA ARG A 90 0.60 -19.49 -13.95
C ARG A 90 1.92 -19.45 -13.18
N PHE A 91 2.23 -18.32 -12.55
CA PHE A 91 3.45 -18.17 -11.73
C PHE A 91 3.54 -19.16 -10.58
N PHE A 92 2.40 -19.62 -10.04
CA PHE A 92 2.37 -20.65 -9.02
C PHE A 92 2.31 -22.05 -9.63
N LEU A 93 1.46 -22.24 -10.64
CA LEU A 93 1.26 -23.54 -11.30
C LEU A 93 2.53 -24.05 -12.02
N ASP A 94 3.33 -23.15 -12.58
CA ASP A 94 4.55 -23.49 -13.31
C ASP A 94 5.74 -23.80 -12.35
N LYS A 95 5.58 -23.65 -11.03
CA LYS A 95 6.61 -24.00 -10.05
C LYS A 95 6.73 -25.52 -9.88
N ARG A 96 7.92 -25.98 -9.49
CA ARG A 96 8.16 -27.38 -9.13
C ARG A 96 7.24 -27.81 -7.96
N PRO A 97 6.77 -29.06 -7.90
CA PRO A 97 5.87 -29.52 -6.83
C PRO A 97 6.40 -29.30 -5.40
N ALA A 98 7.71 -29.51 -5.19
CA ALA A 98 8.35 -29.23 -3.90
C ALA A 98 8.28 -27.75 -3.52
N THR A 99 8.48 -26.85 -4.50
CA THR A 99 8.38 -25.40 -4.31
C THR A 99 6.93 -24.97 -4.04
N GLN A 100 5.95 -25.53 -4.77
CA GLN A 100 4.54 -25.29 -4.50
C GLN A 100 4.15 -25.69 -3.07
N ARG A 101 4.65 -26.83 -2.59
CA ARG A 101 4.43 -27.29 -1.21
C ARG A 101 4.97 -26.31 -0.18
N SER A 102 6.22 -25.87 -0.35
CA SER A 102 6.85 -24.86 0.54
C SER A 102 6.09 -23.53 0.52
N TYR A 103 5.73 -23.04 -0.66
CA TYR A 103 4.92 -21.83 -0.79
C TYR A 103 3.56 -21.98 -0.13
N ASN A 104 2.88 -23.12 -0.29
CA ASN A 104 1.59 -23.35 0.36
C ASN A 104 1.68 -23.31 1.89
N ILE A 105 2.76 -23.82 2.49
CA ILE A 105 2.99 -23.71 3.94
C ILE A 105 3.09 -22.23 4.35
N ASN A 106 3.90 -21.44 3.65
CA ASN A 106 4.10 -20.02 3.94
C ASN A 106 2.81 -19.20 3.72
N LEU A 107 2.13 -19.41 2.60
CA LEU A 107 0.86 -18.75 2.29
C LEU A 107 -0.22 -19.11 3.31
N ASN A 108 -0.28 -20.36 3.79
CA ASN A 108 -1.20 -20.75 4.86
C ASN A 108 -0.89 -20.06 6.18
N ALA A 109 0.40 -19.90 6.53
CA ALA A 109 0.81 -19.18 7.73
C ALA A 109 0.41 -17.69 7.65
N ILE A 110 0.59 -17.08 6.47
CA ILE A 110 0.17 -15.70 6.19
C ILE A 110 -1.35 -15.57 6.26
N ALA A 111 -2.10 -16.42 5.56
CA ALA A 111 -3.57 -16.46 5.59
C ALA A 111 -4.12 -16.62 7.01
N LYS A 112 -3.55 -17.53 7.80
CA LYS A 112 -3.98 -17.76 9.19
C LYS A 112 -3.86 -16.51 10.06
N LYS A 113 -2.80 -15.72 9.87
CA LYS A 113 -2.57 -14.51 10.67
C LYS A 113 -3.32 -13.29 10.12
N TRP A 114 -3.34 -13.16 8.79
CA TRP A 114 -3.67 -11.91 8.11
C TRP A 114 -4.79 -12.01 7.09
N GLY A 115 -5.33 -13.20 6.85
CA GLY A 115 -6.28 -13.50 5.78
C GLY A 115 -7.41 -12.47 5.59
N PRO A 116 -8.12 -12.07 6.67
CA PRO A 116 -9.20 -11.08 6.59
C PRO A 116 -8.74 -9.63 6.42
N HIS A 117 -7.46 -9.33 6.64
CA HIS A 117 -6.92 -7.96 6.61
C HIS A 117 -6.80 -7.49 5.16
N ARG A 118 -6.96 -6.18 4.95
CA ARG A 118 -6.83 -5.59 3.62
C ARG A 118 -5.36 -5.35 3.32
N VAL A 119 -4.98 -5.60 2.08
CA VAL A 119 -3.62 -5.34 1.58
C VAL A 119 -3.24 -3.88 1.76
N ALA A 120 -4.20 -2.96 1.59
CA ALA A 120 -3.99 -1.53 1.76
C ALA A 120 -3.57 -1.12 3.19
N ASP A 121 -3.83 -1.97 4.19
CA ASP A 121 -3.47 -1.71 5.59
C ASP A 121 -2.02 -2.11 5.89
N PHE A 122 -1.36 -2.86 4.99
CA PHE A 122 0.05 -3.24 5.11
C PHE A 122 0.96 -2.11 4.63
N THR A 123 1.42 -1.31 5.58
CA THR A 123 2.41 -0.25 5.36
C THR A 123 3.83 -0.78 5.56
N LYS A 124 4.85 -0.05 5.07
CA LYS A 124 6.27 -0.42 5.28
C LYS A 124 6.62 -0.62 6.77
N PRO A 125 6.18 0.23 7.71
CA PRO A 125 6.39 -0.01 9.14
C PRO A 125 5.77 -1.32 9.65
N VAL A 126 4.53 -1.63 9.24
CA VAL A 126 3.84 -2.88 9.62
C VAL A 126 4.59 -4.10 9.09
N MET A 127 5.09 -4.04 7.85
CA MET A 127 5.91 -5.11 7.27
C MET A 127 7.25 -5.28 7.99
N HIS A 128 7.89 -4.18 8.40
CA HIS A 128 9.13 -4.20 9.15
C HIS A 128 8.95 -4.80 10.56
N GLU A 129 7.93 -4.37 11.29
CA GLU A 129 7.61 -4.92 12.62
C GLU A 129 7.33 -6.42 12.55
N TRP A 130 6.62 -6.85 11.50
CA TRP A 130 6.35 -8.27 11.31
C TRP A 130 7.61 -9.06 10.92
N TYR A 131 8.50 -8.49 10.11
CA TYR A 131 9.81 -9.07 9.80
C TYR A 131 10.60 -9.33 11.09
N GLU A 132 10.75 -8.33 11.96
CA GLU A 132 11.48 -8.48 13.23
C GLU A 132 10.81 -9.54 14.13
N THR A 133 9.47 -9.55 14.20
CA THR A 133 8.73 -10.57 14.98
C THR A 133 9.00 -11.99 14.50
N ILE A 134 9.06 -12.23 13.18
CA ILE A 134 9.37 -13.56 12.64
C ILE A 134 10.83 -13.90 12.87
N ARG A 135 11.73 -12.92 12.65
CA ARG A 135 13.17 -13.09 12.83
C ARG A 135 13.50 -13.54 14.24
N ASP A 136 12.90 -12.91 15.24
CA ASP A 136 13.12 -13.24 16.65
C ASP A 136 12.62 -14.64 17.02
N ARG A 137 11.53 -15.09 16.38
CA ARG A 137 10.89 -16.38 16.70
C ARG A 137 11.47 -17.56 15.92
N SER A 138 11.94 -17.33 14.71
CA SER A 138 12.14 -18.38 13.70
C SER A 138 13.43 -18.23 12.89
N GLY A 139 14.20 -17.16 13.14
CA GLY A 139 15.46 -16.89 12.46
C GLY A 139 15.30 -16.07 11.18
N PRO A 140 16.42 -15.49 10.70
CA PRO A 140 16.42 -14.50 9.61
C PRO A 140 15.97 -15.08 8.26
N ASP A 141 16.32 -16.33 7.94
CA ASP A 141 15.98 -16.96 6.67
C ASP A 141 14.46 -17.17 6.53
N GLN A 142 13.80 -17.59 7.62
CA GLN A 142 12.36 -17.78 7.63
C GLN A 142 11.60 -16.45 7.60
N ALA A 143 12.14 -15.41 8.23
CA ALA A 143 11.61 -14.05 8.15
C ALA A 143 11.66 -13.49 6.72
N LEU A 144 12.80 -13.66 6.04
CA LEU A 144 12.97 -13.24 4.64
C LEU A 144 12.05 -14.01 3.70
N GLN A 145 11.89 -15.32 3.87
CA GLN A 145 10.99 -16.12 3.03
C GLN A 145 9.52 -15.72 3.18
N LEU A 146 9.07 -15.35 4.38
CA LEU A 146 7.67 -14.97 4.63
C LEU A 146 7.36 -13.52 4.21
N THR A 147 8.33 -12.62 4.36
CA THR A 147 8.15 -11.19 4.03
C THR A 147 8.47 -10.87 2.58
N GLY A 148 9.43 -11.56 1.96
CA GLY A 148 9.79 -11.38 0.54
C GLY A 148 8.81 -12.00 -0.45
N MET A 149 7.76 -12.70 0.02
CA MET A 149 6.68 -13.24 -0.81
C MET A 149 5.47 -12.29 -0.95
N MET A 150 5.43 -11.18 -0.21
CA MET A 150 4.41 -10.12 -0.32
C MET A 150 4.94 -8.92 -1.11
#